data_AF-U2B0H3-F1
#
_entry.id   AF-U2B0H3-F1
#
_cell.length_a   1.000
_cell.length_b   1.000
_cell.length_c   1.000
_cell.angle_alpha   90.00
_cell.angle_beta   90.00
_cell.angle_gamma   90.00
#
_symmetry.space_group_name_H-M   'P 1'
#
loop_
_entity.id
_entity.type
_entity.pdbx_description
1 polymer ?
#
loop_
_entity_poly.entity_id
_entity_poly.type
_entity_poly.pdbx_seq_one_letter_code
_entity_poly.pdbx_strand_id
1 'polypeptide(L)'
;LAWALAARAWRIAPDEALAAWLWGWLENQLAVLMKTLPLGQQAAQRLTSSLLPQLEAAQRQAETLTPEHWGSAAFGLALASMAHERQYSRLFRS
;
A
#
# COMPACT_ATOMS: atom_id res chain seq x y z
N LEU A 1 -12.48 -2.27 2.78
CA LEU A 1 -13.82 -2.86 3.01
C LEU A 1 -14.48 -3.34 1.72
N ALA A 2 -14.74 -2.46 0.73
CA ALA A 2 -15.40 -2.86 -0.53
C ALA A 2 -14.73 -4.05 -1.23
N TRP A 3 -13.39 -4.04 -1.33
CA TRP A 3 -12.62 -5.16 -1.88
C TRP A 3 -12.86 -6.48 -1.13
N ALA A 4 -12.79 -6.49 0.20
CA ALA A 4 -13.01 -7.69 1.00
C ALA A 4 -14.44 -8.26 0.82
N LEU A 5 -15.45 -7.39 0.69
CA LEU A 5 -16.82 -7.80 0.40
C LEU A 5 -16.95 -8.42 -1.00
N ALA A 6 -16.31 -7.82 -2.01
CA ALA A 6 -16.28 -8.32 -3.38
C ALA A 6 -15.56 -9.69 -3.46
N ALA A 7 -14.38 -9.81 -2.85
CA ALA A 7 -13.62 -11.06 -2.79
C ALA A 7 -14.44 -12.19 -2.16
N ARG A 8 -15.16 -11.90 -1.07
CA ARG A 8 -16.08 -12.85 -0.44
C ARG A 8 -17.22 -13.25 -1.36
N ALA A 9 -17.85 -12.30 -2.06
CA ALA A 9 -18.93 -12.58 -3.00
C ALA A 9 -18.46 -13.43 -4.19
N TRP A 10 -17.23 -13.22 -4.64
CA TRP A 10 -16.59 -13.99 -5.71
C TRP A 10 -15.95 -15.29 -5.25
N ARG A 11 -15.97 -15.59 -3.94
CA ARG A 11 -15.37 -16.78 -3.33
C ARG A 11 -13.85 -16.89 -3.60
N ILE A 12 -13.16 -15.75 -3.60
CA ILE A 12 -11.69 -15.70 -3.63
C ILE A 12 -11.17 -16.04 -2.22
N ALA A 13 -10.10 -16.83 -2.14
CA ALA A 13 -9.50 -17.19 -0.86
C ALA A 13 -8.99 -15.93 -0.13
N PRO A 14 -9.15 -15.81 1.21
CA PRO A 14 -8.79 -14.58 1.93
C PRO A 14 -7.33 -14.17 1.79
N ASP A 15 -6.41 -15.14 1.77
CA ASP A 15 -4.98 -14.98 1.58
C ASP A 15 -4.66 -14.45 0.16
N GLU A 16 -5.29 -15.02 -0.88
CA GLU A 16 -5.15 -14.53 -2.25
C GLU A 16 -5.71 -13.10 -2.41
N ALA A 17 -6.87 -12.84 -1.79
CA ALA A 17 -7.50 -11.52 -1.82
C ALA A 17 -6.66 -10.45 -1.10
N LEU A 18 -6.02 -10.82 0.01
CA LEU A 18 -5.11 -9.95 0.75
C LEU A 18 -3.83 -9.68 -0.05
N ALA A 19 -3.21 -10.72 -0.63
CA ALA A 19 -2.03 -10.59 -1.46
C ALA A 19 -2.28 -9.67 -2.67
N ALA A 20 -3.41 -9.85 -3.37
CA ALA A 20 -3.81 -9.00 -4.49
C ALA A 20 -4.02 -7.53 -4.07
N TRP A 21 -4.62 -7.30 -2.90
CA TRP A 21 -4.81 -5.95 -2.37
C TRP A 21 -3.49 -5.27 -2.03
N LEU A 22 -2.58 -5.98 -1.36
CA LEU A 22 -1.26 -5.50 -1.00
C LEU A 22 -0.41 -5.18 -2.24
N TRP A 23 -0.47 -6.03 -3.26
CA TRP A 23 0.21 -5.80 -4.53
C TRP A 23 -0.32 -4.54 -5.24
N GLY A 24 -1.65 -4.42 -5.37
CA GLY A 24 -2.25 -3.24 -5.99
C GLY A 24 -1.94 -1.94 -5.24
N TRP A 25 -1.84 -2.01 -3.91
CA TRP A 25 -1.36 -0.88 -3.10
C TRP A 25 0.10 -0.53 -3.44
N LEU A 26 1.01 -1.51 -3.44
CA LEU A 26 2.43 -1.29 -3.72
C LEU A 26 2.65 -0.71 -5.13
N GLU A 27 2.01 -1.28 -6.15
CA GLU A 27 2.10 -0.77 -7.53
C GLU A 27 1.67 0.70 -7.62
N ASN A 28 0.59 1.07 -6.95
CA ASN A 28 0.15 2.47 -6.94
C ASN A 28 1.19 3.39 -6.29
N GLN A 29 1.83 2.97 -5.20
CA GLN A 29 2.92 3.75 -4.58
C GLN A 29 4.12 3.90 -5.51
N LEU A 30 4.52 2.83 -6.20
CA LEU A 30 5.61 2.88 -7.18
C LEU A 30 5.27 3.79 -8.36
N ALA A 31 4.04 3.75 -8.87
CA ALA A 31 3.58 4.60 -9.96
C ALA A 31 3.60 6.09 -9.60
N VAL A 32 3.24 6.44 -8.35
CA VAL A 32 3.37 7.80 -7.84
C VAL A 32 4.85 8.17 -7.72
N LEU A 33 5.66 7.31 -7.10
CA LEU A 33 7.09 7.54 -6.86
C LEU A 33 7.84 7.84 -8.16
N MET A 34 7.60 7.05 -9.21
CA MET A 34 8.20 7.23 -10.53
C MET A 34 7.79 8.51 -11.25
N LYS A 35 6.63 9.08 -10.92
CA LYS A 35 6.19 10.38 -11.45
C LYS A 35 6.75 11.55 -10.64
N THR A 36 7.01 11.35 -9.35
CA THR A 36 7.56 12.37 -8.45
C THR A 36 9.08 12.48 -8.49
N LEU A 37 9.77 11.35 -8.72
CA LEU A 37 11.22 11.24 -8.71
C LEU A 37 11.72 10.86 -10.10
N PRO A 38 12.94 11.25 -10.50
CA PRO A 38 13.54 10.84 -11.77
C PRO A 38 14.01 9.38 -11.71
N LEU A 39 13.10 8.45 -11.43
CA LEU A 39 13.37 7.01 -11.37
C LEU A 39 13.11 6.36 -12.73
N GLY A 40 14.13 5.74 -13.30
CA GLY A 40 13.99 4.88 -14.48
C GLY A 40 13.38 3.52 -14.13
N GLN A 41 12.91 2.80 -15.14
CA GLN A 41 12.19 1.54 -14.91
C GLN A 41 13.01 0.45 -14.20
N GLN A 42 14.31 0.36 -14.48
CA GLN A 42 15.17 -0.59 -13.78
C GLN A 42 15.29 -0.30 -12.28
N ALA A 43 15.25 0.97 -11.88
CA ALA A 43 15.27 1.34 -10.46
C ALA A 43 13.95 0.98 -9.77
N ALA A 44 12.82 1.19 -10.45
CA ALA A 44 11.51 0.77 -9.96
C ALA A 44 11.43 -0.75 -9.77
N GLN A 45 11.86 -1.54 -10.76
CA GLN A 45 11.87 -3.01 -10.68
C GLN A 45 12.75 -3.54 -9.53
N ARG A 46 13.92 -2.93 -9.33
CA ARG A 46 14.78 -3.26 -8.18
C ARG A 46 14.11 -2.95 -6.85
N LEU A 47 13.43 -1.80 -6.76
CA LEU A 47 12.70 -1.41 -5.56
C LEU A 47 11.54 -2.38 -5.28
N THR A 48 10.76 -2.74 -6.30
CA THR A 48 9.70 -3.76 -6.20
C THR A 48 10.27 -5.06 -5.64
N SER A 49 11.38 -5.55 -6.23
CA SER A 49 12.04 -6.79 -5.80
C SER A 49 12.49 -6.72 -4.34
N SER A 50 12.99 -5.57 -3.89
CA SER A 50 13.40 -5.38 -2.48
C SER A 50 12.24 -5.29 -1.49
N LEU A 51 11.05 -4.89 -1.95
CA LEU A 51 9.86 -4.70 -1.12
C LEU A 51 9.00 -5.96 -1.05
N LEU A 52 9.15 -6.91 -1.98
CA LEU A 52 8.43 -8.19 -1.96
C LEU A 52 8.50 -8.92 -0.60
N PRO A 53 9.68 -9.10 0.03
CA PRO A 53 9.75 -9.75 1.35
C PRO A 53 9.01 -8.99 2.46
N GLN A 54 8.96 -7.65 2.37
CA GLN A 54 8.22 -6.83 3.32
C GLN A 54 6.70 -6.96 3.10
N LEU A 55 6.27 -7.10 1.84
CA LEU A 55 4.88 -7.35 1.49
C LEU A 55 4.40 -8.69 2.06
N GLU A 56 5.21 -9.74 1.93
CA GLU A 56 4.93 -11.05 2.53
C GLU A 56 4.88 -11.00 4.06
N ALA A 57 5.79 -10.24 4.68
CA ALA A 57 5.77 -10.05 6.13
C ALA A 57 4.50 -9.31 6.59
N ALA A 58 4.09 -8.27 5.85
CA ALA A 58 2.86 -7.54 6.09
C ALA A 58 1.61 -8.42 5.94
N GLN A 59 1.60 -9.31 4.94
CA GLN A 59 0.53 -10.30 4.77
C GLN A 59 0.42 -11.22 5.99
N ARG A 60 1.52 -11.87 6.39
CA ARG A 60 1.54 -12.76 7.59
C ARG A 60 1.12 -12.02 8.86
N GLN A 61 1.57 -10.77 9.01
CA GLN A 61 1.17 -9.95 10.15
C GLN A 61 -0.34 -9.66 10.12
N ALA A 62 -0.90 -9.29 8.98
CA ALA A 62 -2.33 -8.99 8.86
C ALA A 62 -3.21 -10.22 9.13
N GLU A 63 -2.77 -11.42 8.71
CA GLU A 63 -3.48 -12.68 8.95
C GLU A 63 -3.51 -13.08 10.44
N THR A 64 -2.52 -12.65 11.22
CA THR A 64 -2.37 -13.00 12.65
C THR A 64 -2.82 -11.88 13.60
N LEU A 65 -3.19 -10.71 13.06
CA LEU A 65 -3.53 -9.54 13.87
C LEU A 65 -4.92 -9.66 14.49
N THR A 66 -4.98 -9.55 15.82
CA THR A 66 -6.27 -9.58 16.53
C THR A 66 -6.98 -8.23 16.44
N PRO A 67 -8.34 -8.19 16.55
CA PRO A 67 -9.12 -6.96 16.46
C PRO A 67 -8.71 -5.85 17.43
N GLU A 68 -8.20 -6.20 18.60
CA GLU A 68 -7.72 -5.25 19.62
C GLU A 68 -6.50 -4.46 19.14
N HIS A 69 -5.78 -4.99 18.16
CA HIS A 69 -4.63 -4.38 17.53
C HIS A 69 -4.96 -3.78 16.16
N TRP A 70 -6.25 -3.72 15.78
CA TRP A 70 -6.66 -3.04 14.56
C TRP A 70 -6.50 -1.53 14.71
N GLY A 71 -5.89 -0.92 13.70
CA GLY A 71 -5.55 0.49 13.70
C GLY A 71 -4.06 0.71 13.97
N SER A 72 -3.55 1.83 13.47
CA SER A 72 -2.17 2.24 13.72
C SER A 72 -2.14 3.72 14.04
N ALA A 73 -1.24 4.12 14.92
CA ALA A 73 -0.89 5.51 15.15
C ALA A 73 0.27 5.90 14.21
N ALA A 74 0.02 5.88 12.89
CA ALA A 74 1.02 6.22 11.88
C ALA A 74 1.29 7.73 11.84
N PHE A 75 1.88 8.27 12.91
CA PHE A 75 2.05 9.70 13.14
C PHE A 75 2.80 10.40 12.01
N GLY A 76 3.87 9.77 11.49
CA GLY A 76 4.62 10.30 10.36
C GLY A 76 3.77 10.43 9.09
N LEU A 77 2.91 9.44 8.81
CA LEU A 77 1.98 9.50 7.69
C LEU A 77 0.95 10.62 7.88
N ALA A 78 0.38 10.75 9.08
CA ALA A 78 -0.58 11.81 9.38
C ALA A 78 0.03 13.21 9.18
N LEU A 79 1.24 13.44 9.68
CA LEU A 79 1.96 14.70 9.47
C LEU A 79 2.25 14.97 7.99
N ALA A 80 2.69 13.95 7.25
CA ALA A 80 2.95 14.07 5.82
C ALA A 80 1.68 14.40 5.02
N SER A 81 0.54 13.78 5.35
CA SER A 81 -0.76 14.10 4.75
C SER A 81 -1.17 15.55 5.05
N MET A 82 -1.04 16.01 6.30
CA MET A 82 -1.32 17.40 6.67
C MET A 82 -0.40 18.40 5.96
N ALA A 83 0.84 18.02 5.66
CA ALA A 83 1.75 18.83 4.86
C ALA A 83 1.34 18.85 3.38
N HIS A 84 0.95 17.69 2.82
CA HIS A 84 0.47 17.58 1.44
C HIS A 84 -0.79 18.43 1.21
N GLU A 85 -1.69 18.52 2.18
CA GLU A 85 -2.86 19.41 2.11
C GLU A 85 -2.51 20.89 1.89
N ARG A 86 -1.36 21.34 2.42
CA ARG A 86 -0.90 22.73 2.35
C ARG A 86 0.06 23.02 1.19
N GLN A 87 0.35 22.03 0.35
CA GLN A 87 1.24 22.23 -0.80
C GLN A 87 0.59 23.17 -1.83
N TYR A 88 1.35 24.20 -2.22
CA TYR A 88 0.91 25.21 -3.19
C TYR A 88 0.66 24.62 -4.59
N SER A 89 1.54 23.72 -5.04
CA SER A 89 1.40 22.95 -6.28
C SER A 89 1.29 21.47 -5.94
N ARG A 90 0.24 20.81 -6.44
CA ARG A 90 -0.04 19.39 -6.19
C ARG A 90 -0.26 18.65 -7.49
N LEU A 91 0.58 17.64 -7.74
CA LEU A 91 0.43 16.72 -8.86
C LEU A 91 -0.57 15.59 -8.55
N PHE A 92 -0.80 15.31 -7.26
CA PHE A 92 -1.69 14.25 -6.76
C PHE A 92 -2.75 14.83 -5.82
N ARG A 93 -3.83 14.07 -5.61
CA ARG A 93 -5.07 14.53 -4.96
C ARG A 93 -5.17 14.17 -3.47
N SER A 94 -4.17 13.46 -2.91
CA SER A 94 -4.13 12.95 -1.54
C SER A 94 -2.72 12.81 -1.03
#